data_AF-A0A510L4H4-F1
#
_entry.id   AF-A0A510L4H4-F1
#
_cell.length_a   1.000
_cell.length_b   1.000
_cell.length_c   1.000
_cell.angle_alpha   90.00
_cell.angle_beta   90.00
_cell.angle_gamma   90.00
#
_symmetry.space_group_name_H-M   'P 1'
#
loop_
_entity.id
_entity.type
_entity.pdbx_description
1 polymer ?
#
loop_
_entity_poly.entity_id
_entity_poly.type
_entity_poly.pdbx_seq_one_letter_code
_entity_poly.pdbx_strand_id
1 'polypeptide(L)'
;MKPIAIDLFCGAGGMSEGILQAGFHIIFSNEISKDASETYRKRHEQLGLVQGENTWLEVGDIKNITGTYIKRIISELKDFEENKNIEIDAVFGGPPCQGFSRAGKQEENDNRNLLFKEYLRVINEIKPKYLVFENVPGIIDIKFKSFVSDFDNEIYKNKNAIDIIENELKKVEYNLLEPRILNASNYGVPQNRHRLILIGFKK
;
A
#
# COMPACT_ATOMS: atom_id res chain seq x y z
N MET A 1 16.71 -15.16 -6.88
CA MET A 1 16.23 -14.62 -5.59
C MET A 1 14.75 -14.29 -5.77
N LYS A 2 13.89 -14.54 -4.78
CA LYS A 2 12.47 -14.14 -4.87
C LYS A 2 12.38 -12.60 -4.91
N PRO A 3 11.47 -12.00 -5.70
CA PRO A 3 11.28 -10.56 -5.67
C PRO A 3 10.78 -10.11 -4.29
N ILE A 4 11.28 -8.98 -3.81
CA ILE A 4 11.06 -8.48 -2.45
C ILE A 4 9.90 -7.49 -2.43
N ALA A 5 9.00 -7.65 -1.46
CA ALA A 5 7.85 -6.78 -1.31
C ALA A 5 7.64 -6.21 0.10
N ILE A 6 6.93 -5.09 0.16
CA ILE A 6 6.45 -4.43 1.37
C ILE A 6 4.93 -4.28 1.28
N ASP A 7 4.23 -4.58 2.37
CA ASP A 7 2.77 -4.53 2.48
C ASP A 7 2.30 -3.44 3.45
N LEU A 8 1.69 -2.38 2.95
CA LEU A 8 1.17 -1.28 3.77
C LEU A 8 -0.35 -1.44 3.93
N PHE A 9 -0.86 -1.18 5.13
CA PHE A 9 -2.29 -1.35 5.44
C PHE A 9 -2.74 -2.80 5.20
N CYS A 10 -1.93 -3.76 5.68
CA CYS A 10 -2.03 -5.16 5.25
C CYS A 10 -3.30 -5.88 5.73
N GLY A 11 -3.99 -5.34 6.75
CA GLY A 11 -5.15 -5.96 7.34
C GLY A 11 -4.85 -7.36 7.85
N ALA A 12 -5.78 -8.28 7.60
CA ALA A 12 -5.59 -9.70 7.93
C ALA A 12 -4.71 -10.47 6.93
N GLY A 13 -4.16 -9.79 5.90
CA GLY A 13 -3.22 -10.38 4.94
C GLY A 13 -3.82 -10.91 3.64
N GLY A 14 -5.04 -10.48 3.28
CA GLY A 14 -5.72 -10.99 2.08
C GLY A 14 -5.00 -10.66 0.76
N MET A 15 -4.46 -9.44 0.64
CA MET A 15 -3.65 -9.05 -0.52
C MET A 15 -2.27 -9.70 -0.49
N SER A 16 -1.68 -9.80 0.70
CA SER A 16 -0.40 -10.45 0.99
C SER A 16 -0.38 -11.89 0.49
N GLU A 17 -1.45 -12.65 0.77
CA GLU A 17 -1.59 -14.03 0.29
C GLU A 17 -1.46 -14.14 -1.23
N GLY A 18 -2.09 -13.23 -1.98
CA GLY A 18 -1.97 -13.19 -3.45
C GLY A 18 -0.54 -12.86 -3.92
N ILE A 19 0.12 -11.92 -3.25
CA ILE A 19 1.51 -11.53 -3.54
C ILE A 19 2.49 -12.68 -3.23
N LEU A 20 2.29 -13.40 -2.13
CA LEU A 20 3.07 -14.58 -1.77
C LEU A 20 2.89 -15.71 -2.79
N GLN A 21 1.64 -15.96 -3.22
CA GLN A 21 1.34 -16.94 -4.27
C GLN A 21 1.94 -16.56 -5.63
N ALA A 22 2.12 -15.27 -5.90
CA ALA A 22 2.84 -14.77 -7.07
C ALA A 22 4.38 -14.92 -6.97
N GLY A 23 4.89 -15.45 -5.86
CA GLY A 23 6.31 -15.78 -5.67
C GLY A 23 7.16 -14.70 -5.01
N PHE A 24 6.56 -13.61 -4.54
CA PHE A 24 7.26 -12.58 -3.78
C PHE A 24 7.59 -13.03 -2.36
N HIS A 25 8.58 -12.37 -1.76
CA HIS A 25 8.92 -12.48 -0.35
C HIS A 25 8.60 -11.15 0.35
N ILE A 26 7.64 -11.17 1.28
CA ILE A 26 7.20 -9.97 2.00
C ILE A 26 8.06 -9.79 3.24
N ILE A 27 8.92 -8.78 3.24
CA ILE A 27 9.91 -8.57 4.32
C ILE A 27 9.47 -7.53 5.35
N PHE A 28 8.52 -6.67 4.99
CA PHE A 28 7.97 -5.67 5.91
C PHE A 28 6.48 -5.49 5.66
N SER A 29 5.73 -5.29 6.74
CA SER A 29 4.30 -5.04 6.68
C SER A 29 3.87 -4.05 7.76
N ASN A 30 2.82 -3.28 7.50
CA ASN A 30 2.22 -2.39 8.50
C ASN A 30 0.70 -2.59 8.62
N GLU A 31 0.22 -2.65 9.86
CA GLU A 31 -1.20 -2.65 10.20
C GLU A 31 -1.45 -1.90 11.53
N ILE A 32 -2.53 -1.12 11.62
CA ILE A 32 -2.87 -0.39 12.85
C ILE A 32 -3.75 -1.23 13.81
N SER A 33 -4.60 -2.10 13.26
CA SER A 33 -5.51 -2.97 13.99
C SER A 33 -4.77 -4.15 14.61
N LYS A 34 -4.83 -4.24 15.94
CA LYS A 34 -4.26 -5.37 16.69
C LYS A 34 -4.90 -6.70 16.31
N ASP A 35 -6.22 -6.72 16.12
CA ASP A 35 -6.92 -7.98 15.81
C ASP A 35 -6.57 -8.50 14.40
N ALA A 36 -6.44 -7.57 13.44
CA ALA A 36 -6.04 -7.92 12.08
C ALA A 36 -4.58 -8.40 12.05
N SER A 37 -3.69 -7.74 12.81
CA SER A 37 -2.27 -8.10 12.88
C SER A 37 -2.03 -9.46 13.53
N GLU A 38 -2.84 -9.87 14.50
CA GLU A 38 -2.78 -11.23 15.05
C GLU A 38 -3.16 -12.30 14.01
N THR A 39 -4.18 -12.02 13.18
CA THR A 39 -4.55 -12.93 12.08
C THR A 39 -3.44 -13.00 11.04
N TYR A 40 -2.89 -11.84 10.65
CA TYR A 40 -1.78 -11.73 9.72
C TYR A 40 -0.58 -12.56 10.19
N ARG A 41 -0.14 -12.36 11.44
CA ARG A 41 1.05 -13.00 12.01
C ARG A 41 0.90 -14.52 12.02
N LYS A 42 -0.24 -15.04 12.51
CA LYS A 42 -0.49 -16.48 12.54
C LYS A 42 -0.48 -17.10 11.14
N ARG A 43 -1.08 -16.41 10.16
CA ARG A 43 -1.09 -16.89 8.77
C ARG A 43 0.32 -16.91 8.18
N HIS A 44 1.12 -15.88 8.43
CA HIS A 44 2.49 -15.74 7.94
C HIS A 44 3.42 -16.77 8.58
N GLU A 45 3.29 -17.02 9.88
CA GLU A 45 4.05 -18.06 10.59
C GLU A 45 3.79 -19.46 10.00
N GLN A 46 2.53 -19.78 9.68
CA GLN A 46 2.16 -21.03 8.99
C GLN A 46 2.81 -21.18 7.60
N LEU A 47 3.23 -20.08 6.98
CA LEU A 47 3.94 -20.05 5.70
C LEU A 47 5.46 -20.02 5.85
N GLY A 48 5.98 -20.07 7.08
CA GLY A 48 7.42 -19.94 7.37
C GLY A 48 7.93 -18.51 7.30
N LEU A 49 7.04 -17.50 7.33
CA LEU A 49 7.41 -16.10 7.48
C LEU A 49 7.43 -15.76 8.98
N VAL A 50 8.63 -15.70 9.54
CA VAL A 50 8.87 -15.60 10.98
C VAL A 50 9.32 -14.19 11.33
N GLN A 51 8.59 -13.57 12.27
CA GLN A 51 8.85 -12.21 12.75
C GLN A 51 10.30 -12.06 13.24
N GLY A 52 11.02 -11.08 12.69
CA GLY A 52 12.42 -10.79 13.07
C GLY A 52 13.45 -11.70 12.41
N GLU A 53 13.05 -12.76 11.71
CA GLU A 53 13.98 -13.62 10.97
C GLU A 53 13.99 -13.24 9.48
N ASN A 54 12.84 -13.32 8.84
CA ASN A 54 12.70 -13.12 7.40
C ASN A 54 11.53 -12.20 7.00
N THR A 55 10.78 -11.71 7.99
CA THR A 55 9.71 -10.72 7.82
C THR A 55 9.55 -9.88 9.09
N TRP A 56 8.92 -8.72 8.96
CA TRP A 56 8.52 -7.88 10.09
C TRP A 56 7.13 -7.29 9.89
N LEU A 57 6.22 -7.55 10.81
CA LEU A 57 4.95 -6.82 10.94
C LEU A 57 5.08 -5.73 11.99
N GLU A 58 4.94 -4.47 11.56
CA GLU A 58 4.88 -3.30 12.43
C GLU A 58 3.43 -2.94 12.75
N VAL A 59 3.05 -3.06 14.03
CA VAL A 59 1.69 -2.76 14.49
C VAL A 59 1.61 -1.31 14.96
N GLY A 60 1.10 -0.42 14.12
CA GLY A 60 1.05 1.01 14.42
C GLY A 60 0.47 1.86 13.30
N ASP A 61 0.30 3.16 13.59
CA ASP A 61 -0.12 4.15 12.59
C ASP A 61 1.01 4.41 11.59
N ILE A 62 0.71 4.23 10.30
CA ILE A 62 1.63 4.46 9.17
C ILE A 62 2.26 5.86 9.21
N LYS A 63 1.59 6.86 9.79
CA LYS A 63 2.11 8.24 9.94
C LYS A 63 3.40 8.29 10.76
N ASN A 64 3.61 7.31 11.64
CA ASN A 64 4.81 7.22 12.48
C ASN A 64 5.89 6.31 11.87
N ILE A 65 5.63 5.74 10.70
CA ILE A 65 6.51 4.77 10.04
C ILE A 65 7.18 5.45 8.84
N THR A 66 8.49 5.63 8.95
CA THR A 66 9.33 6.25 7.91
C THR A 66 10.09 5.20 7.12
N GLY A 67 10.52 5.55 5.92
CA GLY A 67 11.35 4.68 5.08
C GLY A 67 12.70 4.39 5.73
N THR A 68 13.26 5.32 6.52
CA THR A 68 14.46 5.07 7.33
C THR A 68 14.21 4.00 8.39
N TYR A 69 13.07 4.08 9.08
CA TYR A 69 12.66 3.05 10.05
C TYR A 69 12.49 1.69 9.37
N ILE A 70 11.75 1.63 8.26
CA ILE A 70 11.53 0.40 7.48
C ILE A 70 12.87 -0.22 7.05
N LYS A 71 13.77 0.56 6.44
CA LYS A 71 15.08 0.09 5.99
C LYS A 71 15.94 -0.43 7.13
N ARG A 72 15.90 0.24 8.29
CA ARG A 72 16.60 -0.24 9.50
C ARG A 72 16.08 -1.60 9.93
N ILE A 73 14.75 -1.74 10.09
CA ILE A 73 14.14 -3.02 10.50
C ILE A 73 14.49 -4.13 9.52
N ILE A 74 14.40 -3.87 8.21
CA ILE A 74 14.79 -4.85 7.17
C ILE A 74 16.26 -5.28 7.33
N SER A 75 17.17 -4.35 7.63
CA SER A 75 18.59 -4.68 7.84
C SER A 75 18.88 -5.44 9.14
N GLU A 76 17.93 -5.47 10.08
CA GLU A 76 18.01 -6.19 11.35
C GLU A 76 17.37 -7.60 11.26
N LEU A 77 16.76 -7.96 10.13
CA LEU A 77 16.22 -9.31 9.90
C LEU A 77 17.36 -10.31 9.70
N LYS A 78 17.36 -11.42 10.43
CA LYS A 78 18.41 -12.46 10.39
C LYS A 78 18.80 -12.90 8.98
N ASP A 79 17.82 -13.15 8.11
CA ASP A 79 18.05 -13.61 6.73
C ASP A 79 18.69 -12.53 5.83
N PHE A 80 18.78 -11.29 6.32
CA PHE A 80 19.14 -10.09 5.59
C PHE A 80 20.28 -9.29 6.23
N GLU A 81 20.77 -9.69 7.42
CA GLU A 81 21.81 -8.98 8.19
C GLU A 81 23.10 -8.71 7.37
N GLU A 82 23.47 -9.65 6.49
CA GLU A 82 24.66 -9.53 5.64
C GLU A 82 24.43 -8.66 4.40
N ASN A 83 23.17 -8.41 4.01
CA ASN A 83 22.81 -7.65 2.81
C ASN A 83 22.24 -6.27 3.16
N LYS A 84 23.12 -5.26 3.17
CA LYS A 84 22.74 -3.88 3.51
C LYS A 84 22.00 -3.14 2.38
N ASN A 85 21.98 -3.68 1.17
CA ASN A 85 21.42 -3.02 -0.02
C ASN A 85 20.31 -3.85 -0.65
N ILE A 86 19.27 -4.16 0.13
CA ILE A 86 18.10 -4.87 -0.36
C ILE A 86 17.27 -3.92 -1.22
N GLU A 87 17.16 -4.25 -2.50
CA GLU A 87 16.28 -3.56 -3.42
C GLU A 87 14.84 -4.04 -3.22
N ILE A 88 13.89 -3.09 -3.12
CA ILE A 88 12.48 -3.40 -2.97
C ILE A 88 11.84 -3.45 -4.36
N ASP A 89 11.37 -4.61 -4.78
CA ASP A 89 10.73 -4.77 -6.08
C ASP A 89 9.31 -4.20 -6.07
N ALA A 90 8.55 -4.40 -4.99
CA ALA A 90 7.18 -3.90 -4.90
C ALA A 90 6.83 -3.31 -3.52
N VAL A 91 6.07 -2.22 -3.51
CA VAL A 91 5.27 -1.82 -2.34
C VAL A 91 3.80 -1.91 -2.72
N PHE A 92 2.99 -2.56 -1.91
CA PHE A 92 1.57 -2.67 -2.17
C PHE A 92 0.74 -2.34 -0.94
N GLY A 93 -0.54 -2.03 -1.14
CA GLY A 93 -1.43 -1.71 -0.03
C GLY A 93 -2.79 -1.18 -0.46
N GLY A 94 -3.74 -1.20 0.47
CA GLY A 94 -5.07 -0.64 0.30
C GLY A 94 -5.38 0.44 1.33
N PRO A 95 -4.87 1.68 1.15
CA PRO A 95 -5.14 2.76 2.10
C PRO A 95 -6.65 3.01 2.24
N PRO A 96 -7.17 3.19 3.47
CA PRO A 96 -8.61 3.28 3.70
C PRO A 96 -9.20 4.52 3.03
N CYS A 97 -10.40 4.36 2.45
CA CYS A 97 -11.16 5.41 1.78
C CYS A 97 -12.57 5.52 2.40
N GLN A 98 -12.64 5.78 3.71
CA GLN A 98 -13.86 5.61 4.50
C GLN A 98 -14.83 6.81 4.44
N GLY A 99 -14.34 8.04 4.28
CA GLY A 99 -15.18 9.24 4.29
C GLY A 99 -15.93 9.56 3.00
N PHE A 100 -15.73 8.75 1.94
CA PHE A 100 -16.27 9.06 0.61
C PHE A 100 -17.02 7.88 -0.06
N SER A 101 -17.25 6.79 0.67
CA SER A 101 -18.04 5.67 0.12
C SER A 101 -19.53 6.05 -0.02
N ARG A 102 -20.17 5.61 -1.12
CA ARG A 102 -21.63 5.78 -1.35
C ARG A 102 -22.52 5.19 -0.23
N ALA A 103 -21.96 4.37 0.66
CA ALA A 103 -22.66 3.70 1.75
C ALA A 103 -22.49 4.39 3.13
N GLY A 104 -21.68 5.45 3.23
CA GLY A 104 -21.41 6.18 4.49
C GLY A 104 -21.86 7.64 4.45
N LYS A 105 -21.91 8.29 5.63
CA LYS A 105 -22.03 9.76 5.71
C LYS A 105 -20.78 10.37 5.08
N GLN A 106 -20.94 11.18 4.04
CA GLN A 106 -19.86 11.94 3.41
C GLN A 106 -19.32 12.98 4.39
N GLU A 107 -18.40 12.57 5.25
CA GLU A 107 -17.65 13.49 6.11
C GLU A 107 -16.41 13.92 5.33
N GLU A 108 -16.52 15.06 4.62
CA GLU A 108 -15.43 15.69 3.87
C GLU A 108 -14.16 15.91 4.74
N ASN A 109 -14.31 15.94 6.07
CA ASN A 109 -13.26 16.17 7.05
C ASN A 109 -12.68 14.89 7.69
N ASP A 110 -13.02 13.69 7.20
CA ASP A 110 -12.39 12.47 7.72
C ASP A 110 -10.92 12.41 7.30
N ASN A 111 -10.03 12.61 8.27
CA ASN A 111 -8.58 12.57 8.10
C ASN A 111 -8.06 11.25 7.50
N ARG A 112 -8.83 10.15 7.57
CA ARG A 112 -8.49 8.87 6.94
C ARG A 112 -8.48 8.95 5.43
N ASN A 113 -9.24 9.87 4.84
CA ASN A 113 -9.28 10.08 3.40
C ASN A 113 -7.95 10.58 2.81
N LEU A 114 -7.04 11.05 3.67
CA LEU A 114 -5.72 11.53 3.30
C LEU A 114 -4.64 10.45 3.48
N LEU A 115 -4.97 9.24 3.94
CA LEU A 115 -3.98 8.19 4.18
C LEU A 115 -3.30 7.65 2.91
N PHE A 116 -3.87 7.90 1.73
CA PHE A 116 -3.14 7.67 0.49
C PHE A 116 -1.90 8.58 0.36
N LYS A 117 -1.86 9.75 1.02
CA LYS A 117 -0.65 10.59 1.09
C LYS A 117 0.48 9.87 1.82
N GLU A 118 0.17 9.19 2.92
CA GLU A 118 1.15 8.39 3.65
C GLU A 118 1.67 7.22 2.83
N TYR A 119 0.80 6.57 2.05
CA TYR A 119 1.22 5.56 1.08
C TYR A 119 2.23 6.16 0.08
N LEU A 120 1.90 7.29 -0.57
CA LEU A 120 2.78 7.97 -1.52
C LEU A 120 4.09 8.45 -0.88
N ARG A 121 4.05 8.93 0.37
CA ARG A 121 5.24 9.27 1.15
C ARG A 121 6.17 8.07 1.28
N VAL A 122 5.64 6.91 1.69
CA VAL A 122 6.46 5.69 1.81
C VAL A 122 7.00 5.24 0.45
N ILE A 123 6.22 5.33 -0.64
CA ILE A 123 6.73 5.10 -2.01
C ILE A 123 7.93 6.00 -2.31
N ASN A 124 7.84 7.30 -1.99
CA ASN A 124 8.93 8.24 -2.22
C ASN A 124 10.17 7.94 -1.38
N GLU A 125 10.02 7.50 -0.13
CA GLU A 125 11.14 7.21 0.77
C GLU A 125 11.80 5.85 0.48
N ILE A 126 11.02 4.85 0.06
CA ILE A 126 11.49 3.49 -0.25
C ILE A 126 11.99 3.38 -1.70
N LYS A 127 11.37 4.08 -2.64
CA LYS A 127 11.66 4.03 -4.09
C LYS A 127 11.61 2.61 -4.69
N PRO A 128 10.52 1.83 -4.53
CA PRO A 128 10.41 0.47 -5.09
C PRO A 128 10.36 0.47 -6.62
N LYS A 129 10.60 -0.67 -7.29
CA LYS A 129 10.43 -0.75 -8.76
C LYS A 129 8.97 -0.60 -9.18
N TYR A 130 8.07 -1.24 -8.44
CA TYR A 130 6.64 -1.25 -8.69
C TYR A 130 5.84 -0.83 -7.46
N LEU A 131 4.65 -0.30 -7.69
CA LEU A 131 3.66 -0.09 -6.65
C LEU A 131 2.30 -0.67 -7.07
N VAL A 132 1.55 -1.19 -6.10
CA VAL A 132 0.17 -1.63 -6.30
C VAL A 132 -0.72 -1.00 -5.25
N PHE A 133 -1.65 -0.17 -5.70
CA PHE A 133 -2.64 0.47 -4.85
C PHE A 133 -4.01 -0.14 -5.15
N GLU A 134 -4.65 -0.69 -4.12
CA GLU A 134 -6.01 -1.25 -4.18
C GLU A 134 -7.01 -0.30 -3.53
N ASN A 135 -8.21 -0.19 -4.12
CA ASN A 135 -9.33 0.44 -3.44
C ASN A 135 -10.70 0.01 -3.99
N VAL A 136 -11.77 0.54 -3.39
CA VAL A 136 -13.12 0.43 -3.95
C VAL A 136 -13.26 1.26 -5.24
N PRO A 137 -14.07 0.85 -6.22
CA PRO A 137 -14.28 1.60 -7.46
C PRO A 137 -14.76 3.05 -7.25
N GLY A 138 -15.48 3.30 -6.14
CA GLY A 138 -16.01 4.62 -5.81
C GLY A 138 -14.95 5.72 -5.63
N ILE A 139 -13.68 5.35 -5.44
CA ILE A 139 -12.57 6.34 -5.35
C ILE A 139 -12.45 7.19 -6.63
N ILE A 140 -12.87 6.67 -7.78
CA ILE A 140 -12.85 7.38 -9.08
C ILE A 140 -13.78 8.60 -9.06
N ASP A 141 -14.88 8.51 -8.31
CA ASP A 141 -15.88 9.58 -8.22
C ASP A 141 -15.48 10.70 -7.24
N ILE A 142 -14.40 10.51 -6.46
CA ILE A 142 -13.98 11.45 -5.43
C ILE A 142 -13.34 12.66 -6.08
N LYS A 143 -13.83 13.86 -5.72
CA LYS A 143 -13.31 15.14 -6.19
C LYS A 143 -12.85 16.00 -5.01
N PHE A 144 -11.66 16.55 -5.13
CA PHE A 144 -11.10 17.51 -4.20
C PHE A 144 -11.26 18.92 -4.76
N LYS A 145 -11.93 19.80 -4.01
CA LYS A 145 -12.02 21.23 -4.35
C LYS A 145 -10.63 21.87 -4.37
N SER A 146 -9.83 21.54 -3.38
CA SER A 146 -8.43 21.94 -3.24
C SER A 146 -7.65 20.82 -2.58
N PHE A 147 -6.49 20.50 -3.11
CA PHE A 147 -5.52 19.57 -2.52
C PHE A 147 -4.14 20.18 -2.61
N VAL A 148 -3.38 20.13 -1.52
CA VAL A 148 -2.00 20.60 -1.47
C VAL A 148 -1.09 19.38 -1.52
N SER A 149 -0.21 19.35 -2.53
CA SER A 149 0.86 18.38 -2.71
C SER A 149 1.83 18.41 -1.53
N ASP A 150 2.19 17.23 -1.04
CA ASP A 150 3.18 17.12 0.04
C ASP A 150 4.63 17.12 -0.49
N PHE A 151 4.81 17.07 -1.81
CA PHE A 151 6.14 17.01 -2.45
C PHE A 151 6.69 18.37 -2.87
N ASP A 152 5.81 19.30 -3.28
CA ASP A 152 6.21 20.60 -3.84
C ASP A 152 5.26 21.76 -3.48
N ASN A 153 4.26 21.53 -2.62
CA ASN A 153 3.23 22.50 -2.25
C ASN A 153 2.37 23.03 -3.41
N GLU A 154 2.38 22.37 -4.58
CA GLU A 154 1.44 22.67 -5.67
C GLU A 154 -0.01 22.46 -5.20
N ILE A 155 -0.92 23.33 -5.65
CA ILE A 155 -2.34 23.26 -5.30
C ILE A 155 -3.15 22.74 -6.50
N TYR A 156 -3.68 21.53 -6.37
CA TYR A 156 -4.66 20.98 -7.30
C TYR A 156 -6.06 21.50 -6.98
N LYS A 157 -6.72 22.09 -7.96
CA LYS A 157 -8.10 22.59 -7.84
C LYS A 157 -9.05 21.74 -8.67
N ASN A 158 -10.16 21.32 -8.06
CA ASN A 158 -11.24 20.56 -8.71
C ASN A 158 -10.76 19.28 -9.44
N LYS A 159 -9.83 18.54 -8.84
CA LYS A 159 -9.27 17.29 -9.39
C LYS A 159 -9.89 16.07 -8.74
N ASN A 160 -9.98 14.98 -9.50
CA ASN A 160 -10.41 13.70 -8.93
C ASN A 160 -9.24 13.01 -8.19
N ALA A 161 -9.52 12.03 -7.34
CA ALA A 161 -8.50 11.34 -6.55
C ALA A 161 -7.44 10.64 -7.43
N ILE A 162 -7.84 10.04 -8.55
CA ILE A 162 -6.92 9.32 -9.46
C ILE A 162 -5.98 10.31 -10.14
N ASP A 163 -6.48 11.45 -10.62
CA ASP A 163 -5.66 12.52 -11.19
C ASP A 163 -4.63 13.01 -10.16
N ILE A 164 -5.03 13.17 -8.90
CA ILE A 164 -4.11 13.61 -7.84
C ILE A 164 -3.03 12.54 -7.63
N ILE A 165 -3.42 11.28 -7.44
CA ILE A 165 -2.48 10.17 -7.25
C ILE A 165 -1.49 10.09 -8.43
N GLU A 166 -1.98 10.16 -9.67
CA GLU A 166 -1.12 10.10 -10.86
C GLU A 166 -0.12 11.27 -10.92
N ASN A 167 -0.57 12.50 -10.65
CA ASN A 167 0.30 13.67 -10.67
C ASN A 167 1.34 13.64 -9.53
N GLU A 168 0.94 13.24 -8.33
CA GLU A 168 1.85 13.08 -7.20
C GLU A 168 2.89 11.97 -7.48
N LEU A 169 2.48 10.85 -8.08
CA LEU A 169 3.41 9.79 -8.51
C LEU A 169 4.42 10.27 -9.55
N LYS A 170 4.00 11.09 -10.52
CA LYS A 170 4.92 11.67 -11.52
C LYS A 170 6.02 12.51 -10.89
N LYS A 171 5.72 13.24 -9.81
CA LYS A 171 6.69 14.06 -9.06
C LYS A 171 7.76 13.22 -8.37
N VAL A 172 7.41 12.00 -7.97
CA VAL A 172 8.34 11.08 -7.32
C VAL A 172 8.94 10.04 -8.27
N GLU A 173 8.86 10.32 -9.58
CA GLU A 173 9.45 9.57 -10.70
C GLU A 173 8.79 8.21 -10.98
N TYR A 174 7.47 8.14 -10.85
CA TYR A 174 6.67 6.98 -11.22
C TYR A 174 5.73 7.30 -12.37
N ASN A 175 5.52 6.30 -13.22
CA ASN A 175 4.43 6.28 -14.20
C ASN A 175 3.31 5.39 -13.67
N LEU A 176 2.07 5.68 -14.06
CA LEU A 176 0.91 4.87 -13.74
C LEU A 176 0.39 4.19 -15.01
N LEU A 177 0.10 2.89 -14.93
CA LEU A 177 -0.64 2.19 -15.97
C LEU A 177 -2.12 2.61 -15.94
N GLU A 178 -2.85 2.31 -17.01
CA GLU A 178 -4.29 2.57 -17.04
C GLU A 178 -5.00 1.89 -15.84
N PRO A 179 -5.76 2.66 -15.03
CA PRO A 179 -6.52 2.12 -13.92
C PRO A 179 -7.48 1.00 -14.35
N ARG A 180 -7.53 -0.09 -13.59
CA ARG A 180 -8.43 -1.22 -13.90
C ARG A 180 -9.39 -1.52 -12.77
N ILE A 181 -10.67 -1.67 -13.09
CA ILE A 181 -11.65 -2.25 -12.18
C ILE A 181 -11.77 -3.74 -12.47
N LEU A 182 -11.45 -4.57 -11.48
CA LEU A 182 -11.47 -6.02 -11.58
C LEU A 182 -12.57 -6.59 -10.67
N ASN A 183 -13.25 -7.65 -11.12
CA ASN A 183 -14.24 -8.37 -10.32
C ASN A 183 -13.67 -9.70 -9.85
N ALA A 184 -13.71 -9.98 -8.54
CA ALA A 184 -13.24 -11.22 -7.96
C ALA A 184 -13.89 -12.49 -8.58
N SER A 185 -15.13 -12.37 -9.08
CA SER A 185 -15.81 -13.46 -9.83
C SER A 185 -15.04 -13.95 -11.04
N ASN A 186 -14.23 -13.08 -11.65
CA ASN A 186 -13.44 -13.43 -12.83
C ASN A 186 -12.11 -14.12 -12.46
N TYR A 187 -11.84 -14.29 -11.16
CA TYR A 187 -10.60 -14.87 -10.61
C TYR A 187 -10.90 -16.05 -9.67
N GLY A 188 -12.03 -16.75 -9.88
CA GLY A 188 -12.35 -18.00 -9.18
C GLY A 188 -13.00 -17.85 -7.81
N VAL A 189 -13.34 -16.63 -7.38
CA VAL A 189 -14.07 -16.38 -6.13
C VAL A 189 -15.55 -16.17 -6.45
N PRO A 190 -16.50 -16.96 -5.93
CA PRO A 190 -17.94 -16.79 -6.22
C PRO A 190 -18.54 -15.58 -5.47
N GLN A 191 -17.96 -14.40 -5.65
CA GLN A 191 -18.34 -13.16 -5.02
C GLN A 191 -18.30 -12.02 -6.04
N ASN A 192 -19.42 -11.30 -6.15
CA ASN A 192 -19.47 -10.08 -6.94
C ASN A 192 -18.78 -8.94 -6.17
N ARG A 193 -17.46 -8.81 -6.33
CA ARG A 193 -16.63 -7.84 -5.61
C ARG A 193 -15.72 -7.13 -6.59
N HIS A 194 -16.08 -5.89 -6.89
CA HIS A 194 -15.29 -5.01 -7.75
C HIS A 194 -14.25 -4.26 -6.93
N ARG A 195 -13.03 -4.15 -7.47
CA ARG A 195 -11.91 -3.39 -6.92
C ARG A 195 -11.16 -2.64 -8.00
N LEU A 196 -10.81 -1.40 -7.69
CA LEU A 196 -9.86 -0.63 -8.46
C LEU A 196 -8.46 -1.11 -8.12
N ILE A 197 -7.67 -1.41 -9.14
CA ILE A 197 -6.25 -1.70 -9.04
C ILE A 197 -5.50 -0.65 -9.84
N LEU A 198 -4.58 0.03 -9.16
CA LEU A 198 -3.62 0.95 -9.76
C LEU A 198 -2.23 0.32 -9.67
N ILE A 199 -1.53 0.27 -10.80
CA ILE A 199 -0.15 -0.23 -10.87
C ILE A 199 0.74 0.89 -11.38
N GLY A 200 1.74 1.22 -10.58
CA GLY A 200 2.78 2.17 -10.97
C GLY A 200 4.14 1.51 -11.08
N PHE A 201 5.02 2.11 -11.87
CA PHE A 201 6.39 1.65 -12.06
C PHE A 201 7.35 2.83 -12.10
N LYS A 202 8.55 2.63 -11.57
CA LYS A 202 9.60 3.64 -11.53
C LYS A 202 10.06 3.97 -12.95
N LYS A 203 10.29 5.25 -13.23
CA LYS A 203 10.86 5.74 -14.50
C LYS A 203 12.28 5.24 -14.72
#